data_AF-A0A357YU02-F1
#
_entry.id   AF-A0A357YU02-F1
#
_cell.length_a   1.000
_cell.length_b   1.000
_cell.length_c   1.000
_cell.angle_alpha   90.00
_cell.angle_beta   90.00
_cell.angle_gamma   90.00
#
_symmetry.space_group_name_H-M   'P 1'
#
loop_
_entity.id
_entity.type
_entity.pdbx_description
1 polymer ?
#
loop_
_entity_poly.entity_id
_entity_poly.type
_entity_poly.pdbx_seq_one_letter_code
_entity_poly.pdbx_strand_id
1 'polypeptide(L)'
;MELAPEYFEDGSSFFAVDPLSINPDSLADFSLFERYPSRDGVFRFRCLLTDIDAVTVDRLKEMLESWNTVYIHNAEAQDYKAYIKDNLEFILNNDAISTSKKTGILVSLSTDAIKETFAAPFVPQAKISETVSNLEKIVSQALDFLSGIESLNGIATMIGHDYDTHTHSVKVGWLSAVFIKANRDLFGNPSRERLKQLLLHATVAGCLHDLGKVKIPENVILKPGRLNNLEYVLMQSHPAFGVALLFEKKLPKAMLQAILYHHENEDGSGYPCGLAGDEIPLAAKICHIADVFDALTSERPYKKGKTPLEALKIMAGKNPYLDTLKIFEAEAIENARPPVTAIVRDESDPKLRCLREQQIIEEEAAKRVKARVKLRDQGMSHCFDKDLLKRFIATLSKSDSFDLSGLL
;
A
#
# COMPACT_ATOMS: atom_id res chain seq x y z
N MET A 1 47.55 13.89 -3.21
CA MET A 1 46.43 12.95 -3.03
C MET A 1 46.82 12.02 -1.90
N GLU A 2 46.42 12.35 -0.67
CA GLU A 2 46.42 11.35 0.40
C GLU A 2 45.44 10.25 -0.01
N LEU A 3 45.89 9.00 0.03
CA LEU A 3 45.03 7.86 -0.23
C LEU A 3 43.98 7.83 0.88
N ALA A 4 42.71 7.94 0.50
CA ALA A 4 41.58 7.83 1.40
C ALA A 4 41.64 6.52 2.22
N PRO A 5 41.11 6.49 3.45
CA PRO A 5 41.21 5.33 4.33
C PRO A 5 40.66 4.07 3.65
N GLU A 6 41.48 3.01 3.56
CA GLU A 6 41.02 1.67 3.22
C GLU A 6 40.25 1.12 4.43
N TYR A 7 38.99 0.74 4.23
CA TYR A 7 38.18 0.12 5.27
C TYR A 7 38.37 -1.40 5.23
N PHE A 8 38.85 -1.96 6.34
CA PHE A 8 39.16 -3.38 6.50
C PHE A 8 38.01 -4.09 7.22
N GLU A 9 36.91 -4.33 6.53
CA GLU A 9 35.76 -5.02 7.12
C GLU A 9 35.18 -6.06 6.15
N ASP A 10 34.41 -7.01 6.69
CA ASP A 10 33.75 -8.11 5.96
C ASP A 10 32.66 -7.64 4.97
N GLY A 11 32.49 -6.34 4.81
CA GLY A 11 31.51 -5.69 3.96
C GLY A 11 30.15 -5.42 4.61
N SER A 12 29.97 -5.72 5.90
CA SER A 12 28.72 -5.45 6.62
C SER A 12 28.42 -3.95 6.82
N SER A 13 29.45 -3.10 6.82
CA SER A 13 29.31 -1.65 7.01
C SER A 13 28.97 -0.85 5.75
N PHE A 14 28.76 -1.51 4.61
CA PHE A 14 28.46 -0.85 3.34
C PHE A 14 27.19 -1.42 2.71
N PHE A 15 26.45 -0.57 2.00
CA PHE A 15 25.34 -1.00 1.16
C PHE A 15 25.55 -0.56 -0.28
N ALA A 16 25.12 -1.41 -1.22
CA ALA A 16 25.25 -1.18 -2.65
C ALA A 16 24.18 -0.20 -3.15
N VAL A 17 24.58 0.70 -4.04
CA VAL A 17 23.69 1.66 -4.70
C VAL A 17 23.93 1.68 -6.21
N ASP A 18 22.89 2.03 -6.95
CA ASP A 18 22.99 2.24 -8.39
C ASP A 18 23.62 3.63 -8.64
N PRO A 19 24.78 3.72 -9.30
CA PRO A 19 25.42 5.01 -9.58
C PRO A 19 24.49 5.97 -10.34
N LEU A 20 23.62 5.44 -11.21
CA LEU A 20 22.70 6.25 -12.01
C LEU A 20 21.57 6.88 -11.19
N SER A 21 21.41 6.48 -9.92
CA SER A 21 20.48 7.12 -8.99
C SER A 21 21.03 8.42 -8.38
N ILE A 22 22.30 8.73 -8.60
CA ILE A 22 22.96 9.96 -8.15
C ILE A 22 22.75 11.03 -9.22
N ASN A 23 22.10 12.12 -8.84
CA ASN A 23 21.89 13.29 -9.69
C ASN A 23 23.15 14.17 -9.70
N PRO A 24 23.86 14.29 -10.83
CA PRO A 24 25.10 15.07 -10.91
C PRO A 24 24.91 16.57 -10.64
N ASP A 25 23.70 17.09 -10.77
CA ASP A 25 23.36 18.51 -10.58
C ASP A 25 22.97 18.85 -9.12
N SER A 26 23.04 17.89 -8.20
CA SER A 26 22.53 18.02 -6.83
C SER A 26 23.64 17.75 -5.81
N LEU A 27 23.70 18.61 -4.78
CA LEU A 27 24.70 18.50 -3.70
C LEU A 27 24.52 17.20 -2.92
N ALA A 28 25.63 16.52 -2.62
CA ALA A 28 25.62 15.23 -1.96
C ALA A 28 26.63 15.14 -0.81
N ASP A 29 26.11 15.04 0.41
CA ASP A 29 26.89 14.94 1.65
C ASP A 29 27.19 13.47 2.02
N PHE A 30 27.67 12.66 1.07
CA PHE A 30 28.10 11.29 1.33
C PHE A 30 29.23 10.84 0.41
N SER A 31 30.03 9.89 0.90
CA SER A 31 31.16 9.34 0.15
C SER A 31 30.75 8.13 -0.71
N LEU A 32 31.39 7.99 -1.88
CA LEU A 32 31.23 6.82 -2.75
C LEU A 32 32.42 5.88 -2.64
N PHE A 33 32.15 4.59 -2.62
CA PHE A 33 33.15 3.54 -2.49
C PHE A 33 33.03 2.50 -3.60
N GLU A 34 34.16 1.90 -3.98
CA GLU A 34 34.22 0.69 -4.79
C GLU A 34 34.52 -0.53 -3.92
N ARG A 35 33.91 -1.67 -4.27
CA ARG A 35 34.28 -2.98 -3.70
C ARG A 35 35.29 -3.66 -4.61
N TYR A 36 36.44 -4.05 -4.07
CA TYR A 36 37.50 -4.74 -4.82
C TYR A 36 37.95 -6.02 -4.11
N PRO A 37 38.34 -7.07 -4.87
CA PRO A 37 38.84 -8.30 -4.29
C PRO A 37 40.27 -8.11 -3.74
N SER A 38 40.55 -8.64 -2.55
CA SER A 38 41.89 -8.72 -1.99
C SER A 38 42.50 -10.12 -2.16
N ARG A 39 43.84 -10.20 -2.10
CA ARG A 39 44.63 -11.42 -2.32
C ARG A 39 44.36 -12.54 -1.29
N ASP A 40 43.79 -12.18 -0.15
CA ASP A 40 43.37 -13.05 0.96
C ASP A 40 41.95 -13.61 0.78
N GLY A 41 41.26 -13.30 -0.33
CA GLY A 41 39.89 -13.76 -0.61
C GLY A 41 38.81 -12.96 0.11
N VAL A 42 39.18 -11.90 0.84
CA VAL A 42 38.26 -10.97 1.50
C VAL A 42 38.00 -9.78 0.57
N PHE A 43 36.77 -9.26 0.57
CA PHE A 43 36.46 -8.03 -0.15
C PHE A 43 36.87 -6.81 0.67
N ARG A 44 37.37 -5.77 0.00
CA ARG A 44 37.73 -4.50 0.63
C ARG A 44 37.03 -3.34 -0.07
N PHE A 45 36.95 -2.22 0.63
CA PHE A 45 36.30 -1.01 0.14
C PHE A 45 37.31 0.13 0.06
N ARG A 46 37.32 0.79 -1.11
CA ARG A 46 38.14 1.96 -1.36
C ARG A 46 37.23 3.14 -1.65
N CYS A 47 37.47 4.26 -1.01
CA CYS A 47 36.76 5.49 -1.31
C CYS A 47 37.15 5.99 -2.71
N LEU A 48 36.14 6.16 -3.56
CA LEU A 48 36.24 6.75 -4.90
C LEU A 48 36.15 8.28 -4.82
N LEU A 49 35.20 8.78 -4.03
CA LEU A 49 34.91 10.21 -3.86
C LEU A 49 34.48 10.46 -2.41
N THR A 50 35.17 11.38 -1.72
CA THR A 50 34.78 11.85 -0.37
C THR A 50 33.87 13.08 -0.40
N ASP A 51 33.98 13.86 -1.48
CA ASP A 51 33.18 15.06 -1.72
C ASP A 51 32.77 15.00 -3.20
N ILE A 52 31.49 14.67 -3.44
CA ILE A 52 30.94 14.54 -4.78
C ILE A 52 30.92 15.91 -5.48
N ASP A 53 30.75 16.99 -4.70
CA ASP A 53 30.62 18.35 -5.19
C ASP A 53 31.97 18.97 -5.60
N ALA A 54 33.07 18.35 -5.20
CA ALA A 54 34.42 18.71 -5.65
C ALA A 54 34.70 18.34 -7.11
N VAL A 55 33.82 17.55 -7.75
CA VAL A 55 33.94 17.12 -9.15
C VAL A 55 32.99 17.92 -10.04
N THR A 56 33.42 18.28 -11.26
CA THR A 56 32.51 18.94 -12.21
C THR A 56 31.37 18.02 -12.62
N VAL A 57 30.17 18.57 -12.81
CA VAL A 57 28.96 17.84 -13.22
C VAL A 57 29.21 16.88 -14.40
N ASP A 58 29.85 17.36 -15.47
CA ASP A 58 30.14 16.55 -16.67
C ASP A 58 31.03 15.34 -16.34
N ARG A 59 32.04 15.54 -15.49
CA ARG A 59 32.98 14.47 -15.10
C ARG A 59 32.31 13.48 -14.15
N LEU A 60 31.50 13.96 -13.23
CA LEU A 60 30.73 13.09 -12.32
C LEU A 60 29.78 12.20 -13.13
N LYS A 61 29.10 12.77 -14.13
CA LYS A 61 28.23 12.00 -15.03
C LYS A 61 28.98 10.89 -15.76
N GLU A 62 30.13 11.20 -16.37
CA GLU A 62 30.98 10.19 -17.03
C GLU A 62 31.40 9.07 -16.06
N MET A 63 31.74 9.42 -14.82
CA MET A 63 32.13 8.46 -13.79
C MET A 63 30.95 7.54 -13.40
N LEU A 64 29.78 8.11 -13.12
CA LEU A 64 28.58 7.34 -12.74
C LEU A 64 28.13 6.39 -13.86
N GLU A 65 28.20 6.82 -15.13
CA GLU A 65 27.89 5.97 -16.29
C GLU A 65 28.89 4.82 -16.47
N SER A 66 30.14 4.99 -16.00
CA SER A 66 31.18 3.96 -16.11
C SER A 66 31.10 2.88 -15.02
N TRP A 67 30.41 3.16 -13.91
CA TRP A 67 30.36 2.28 -12.76
C TRP A 67 29.14 1.35 -12.80
N ASN A 68 29.33 0.08 -12.47
CA ASN A 68 28.23 -0.89 -12.38
C ASN A 68 27.51 -0.83 -11.03
N THR A 69 28.25 -0.57 -9.95
CA THR A 69 27.73 -0.49 -8.58
C THR A 69 28.72 0.32 -7.75
N VAL A 70 28.21 1.26 -6.97
CA VAL A 70 28.99 1.95 -5.93
C VAL A 70 28.41 1.60 -4.57
N TYR A 71 29.17 1.91 -3.52
CA TYR A 71 28.79 1.60 -2.15
C TYR A 71 28.85 2.86 -1.30
N ILE A 72 27.97 2.92 -0.31
CA ILE A 72 27.93 3.99 0.69
C ILE A 72 28.10 3.35 2.06
N HIS A 73 28.83 4.03 2.95
CA HIS A 73 29.04 3.55 4.31
C HIS A 73 27.75 3.70 5.12
N ASN A 74 27.43 2.72 5.99
CA ASN A 74 26.20 2.70 6.79
C ASN A 74 26.07 3.93 7.71
N ALA A 75 27.18 4.56 8.09
CA ALA A 75 27.16 5.82 8.86
C ALA A 75 26.54 6.99 8.09
N GLU A 76 26.62 7.00 6.76
CA GLU A 76 26.10 8.04 5.86
C GLU A 76 24.72 7.66 5.26
N ALA A 77 24.10 6.57 5.75
CA ALA A 77 22.85 6.04 5.19
C ALA A 77 21.68 7.02 5.31
N GLN A 78 21.64 7.84 6.36
CA GLN A 78 20.59 8.85 6.53
C GLN A 78 20.74 10.01 5.55
N ASP A 79 21.97 10.46 5.30
CA ASP A 79 22.27 11.54 4.36
C ASP A 79 21.93 11.09 2.93
N TYR A 80 22.34 9.87 2.56
CA TYR A 80 21.94 9.26 1.30
C TYR A 80 20.42 9.12 1.15
N LYS A 81 19.72 8.69 2.21
CA LYS A 81 18.25 8.55 2.16
C LYS A 81 17.55 9.90 1.98
N ALA A 82 18.04 10.95 2.64
CA ALA A 82 17.55 12.31 2.44
C ALA A 82 17.81 12.79 1.00
N TYR A 83 19.01 12.54 0.48
CA TYR A 83 19.38 12.87 -0.89
C TYR A 83 18.48 12.18 -1.94
N ILE A 84 18.22 10.89 -1.80
CA ILE A 84 17.35 10.13 -2.73
C ILE A 84 15.91 10.65 -2.68
N LYS A 85 15.42 11.05 -1.50
CA LYS A 85 14.09 11.66 -1.35
C LYS A 85 13.98 13.00 -2.08
N ASP A 86 15.04 13.79 -2.11
CA ASP A 86 15.09 15.10 -2.75
C ASP A 86 15.39 15.03 -4.26
N ASN A 87 15.95 13.91 -4.73
CA ASN A 87 16.26 13.63 -6.14
C ASN A 87 15.34 12.56 -6.76
N LEU A 88 14.20 12.25 -6.12
CA LEU A 88 13.32 11.17 -6.55
C LEU A 88 12.78 11.36 -7.98
N GLU A 89 12.40 12.60 -8.34
CA GLU A 89 11.92 12.91 -9.69
C GLU A 89 12.99 12.61 -10.77
N PHE A 90 14.25 12.97 -10.50
CA PHE A 90 15.38 12.66 -11.38
C PHE A 90 15.52 11.14 -11.59
N ILE A 91 15.52 10.38 -10.50
CA ILE A 91 15.68 8.92 -10.53
C ILE A 91 14.55 8.26 -11.33
N LEU A 92 13.30 8.69 -11.11
CA LEU A 92 12.14 8.09 -11.76
C LEU A 92 12.07 8.42 -13.26
N ASN A 93 12.58 9.59 -13.67
CA ASN A 93 12.65 10.01 -15.07
C ASN A 93 13.91 9.51 -15.81
N ASN A 94 14.87 8.87 -15.11
CA ASN A 94 16.08 8.35 -15.73
C ASN A 94 15.83 7.00 -16.42
N ASP A 95 15.72 6.96 -17.75
CA ASP A 95 15.43 5.74 -18.53
C ASP A 95 16.52 4.66 -18.45
N ALA A 96 17.74 5.01 -18.04
CA ALA A 96 18.81 4.05 -17.84
C ALA A 96 18.62 3.20 -16.57
N ILE A 97 17.79 3.67 -15.62
CA ILE A 97 17.42 2.91 -14.42
C ILE A 97 16.23 2.01 -14.74
N SER A 98 16.36 0.71 -14.44
CA SER A 98 15.27 -0.24 -14.69
C SER A 98 14.02 0.05 -13.85
N THR A 99 12.85 -0.26 -14.39
CA THR A 99 11.55 -0.08 -13.71
C THR A 99 11.50 -0.76 -12.35
N SER A 100 12.13 -1.93 -12.20
CA SER A 100 12.19 -2.66 -10.94
C SER A 100 12.97 -1.88 -9.87
N LYS A 101 14.12 -1.28 -10.23
CA LYS A 101 14.90 -0.43 -9.31
C LYS A 101 14.15 0.84 -8.93
N LYS A 102 13.54 1.54 -9.91
CA LYS A 102 12.68 2.71 -9.68
C LYS A 102 11.54 2.39 -8.70
N THR A 103 10.88 1.25 -8.91
CA THR A 103 9.81 0.73 -8.05
C THR A 103 10.30 0.49 -6.63
N GLY A 104 11.45 -0.20 -6.48
CA GLY A 104 12.03 -0.49 -5.18
C GLY A 104 12.36 0.78 -4.38
N ILE A 105 12.96 1.80 -5.01
CA ILE A 105 13.27 3.09 -4.38
C ILE A 105 11.98 3.79 -3.93
N LEU A 106 11.00 3.90 -4.82
CA LEU A 106 9.74 4.60 -4.53
C LEU A 106 8.95 3.93 -3.40
N VAL A 107 8.83 2.61 -3.44
CA VAL A 107 8.12 1.84 -2.41
C VAL A 107 8.85 1.94 -1.08
N SER A 108 10.18 1.81 -1.08
CA SER A 108 10.99 1.95 0.13
C SER A 108 10.79 3.32 0.80
N LEU A 109 10.94 4.42 0.03
CA LEU A 109 10.72 5.78 0.54
C LEU A 109 9.30 6.01 1.05
N SER A 110 8.31 5.50 0.33
CA SER A 110 6.89 5.69 0.68
C SER A 110 6.54 4.91 1.95
N THR A 111 6.99 3.65 2.04
CA THR A 111 6.84 2.81 3.23
C THR A 111 7.53 3.45 4.43
N ASP A 112 8.78 3.89 4.29
CA ASP A 112 9.50 4.54 5.38
C ASP A 112 8.83 5.83 5.86
N ALA A 113 8.21 6.60 4.96
CA ALA A 113 7.50 7.82 5.31
C ALA A 113 6.28 7.56 6.22
N ILE A 114 5.62 6.41 6.07
CA ILE A 114 4.42 6.06 6.84
C ILE A 114 4.69 5.11 8.01
N LYS A 115 5.79 4.34 7.96
CA LYS A 115 6.10 3.26 8.91
C LYS A 115 6.07 3.70 10.37
N GLU A 116 6.77 4.79 10.70
CA GLU A 116 6.82 5.30 12.08
C GLU A 116 5.43 5.68 12.61
N THR A 117 4.63 6.34 11.77
CA THR A 117 3.29 6.81 12.12
C THR A 117 2.28 5.67 12.24
N PHE A 118 2.48 4.57 11.50
CA PHE A 118 1.62 3.39 11.59
C PHE A 118 2.02 2.44 12.74
N ALA A 119 3.26 2.50 13.22
CA ALA A 119 3.78 1.63 14.26
C ALA A 119 3.55 2.16 15.70
N ALA A 120 3.26 3.44 15.88
CA ALA A 120 3.19 4.07 17.20
C ALA A 120 1.74 4.27 17.68
N PRO A 121 1.29 3.63 18.79
CA PRO A 121 -0.10 3.74 19.28
C PRO A 121 -0.51 5.17 19.65
N PHE A 122 0.47 6.01 20.00
CA PHE A 122 0.32 7.44 20.21
C PHE A 122 1.28 8.20 19.30
N VAL A 123 0.73 8.85 18.27
CA VAL A 123 1.46 9.73 17.37
C VAL A 123 1.05 11.17 17.64
N PRO A 124 1.99 12.09 17.97
CA PRO A 124 1.71 13.51 18.05
C PRO A 124 1.16 14.04 16.72
N GLN A 125 0.20 14.97 16.77
CA GLN A 125 -0.40 15.58 15.56
C GLN A 125 0.65 16.22 14.65
N ALA A 126 1.70 16.82 15.22
CA ALA A 126 2.82 17.37 14.45
C ALA A 126 3.50 16.31 13.58
N LYS A 127 3.71 15.10 14.09
CA LYS A 127 4.33 13.99 13.37
C LYS A 127 3.41 13.43 12.28
N ILE A 128 2.10 13.37 12.53
CA ILE A 128 1.11 13.01 11.49
C ILE A 128 1.16 14.02 10.35
N SER A 129 1.14 15.32 10.66
CA SER A 129 1.23 16.38 9.66
C SER A 129 2.53 16.30 8.85
N GLU A 130 3.65 16.01 9.51
CA GLU A 130 4.95 15.79 8.87
C GLU A 130 4.92 14.58 7.93
N THR A 131 4.39 13.43 8.38
CA THR A 131 4.21 12.24 7.55
C THR A 131 3.38 12.54 6.29
N VAL A 132 2.25 13.23 6.45
CA VAL A 132 1.41 13.60 5.30
C VAL A 132 2.16 14.52 4.34
N SER A 133 2.86 15.53 4.84
CA SER A 133 3.66 16.44 3.99
C SER A 133 4.81 15.73 3.28
N ASN A 134 5.49 14.81 3.96
CA ASN A 134 6.54 13.98 3.37
C ASN A 134 5.99 13.10 2.26
N LEU A 135 4.84 12.48 2.49
CA LEU A 135 4.15 11.66 1.51
C LEU A 135 3.65 12.48 0.31
N GLU A 136 3.07 13.66 0.55
CA GLU A 136 2.68 14.61 -0.51
C GLU A 136 3.89 14.95 -1.40
N LYS A 137 5.06 15.23 -0.81
CA LYS A 137 6.31 15.53 -1.53
C LYS A 137 6.82 14.33 -2.36
N ILE A 138 6.78 13.13 -1.79
CA ILE A 138 7.19 11.89 -2.50
C ILE A 138 6.26 11.65 -3.67
N VAL A 139 4.95 11.66 -3.43
CA VAL A 139 3.94 11.40 -4.46
C VAL A 139 4.03 12.45 -5.56
N SER A 140 4.16 13.75 -5.23
CA SER A 140 4.23 14.81 -6.23
C SER A 140 5.40 14.64 -7.20
N GLN A 141 6.57 14.20 -6.72
CA GLN A 141 7.74 13.90 -7.54
C GLN A 141 7.55 12.63 -8.38
N ALA A 142 6.76 11.68 -7.88
CA ALA A 142 6.55 10.38 -8.51
C ALA A 142 5.32 10.31 -9.42
N LEU A 143 4.49 11.35 -9.49
CA LEU A 143 3.18 11.31 -10.15
C LEU A 143 3.23 10.84 -11.60
N ASP A 144 4.18 11.34 -12.39
CA ASP A 144 4.26 11.01 -13.81
C ASP A 144 4.63 9.54 -14.02
N PHE A 145 5.55 9.01 -13.19
CA PHE A 145 5.90 7.58 -13.15
C PHE A 145 4.73 6.72 -12.64
N LEU A 146 4.19 7.02 -11.46
CA LEU A 146 3.14 6.24 -10.78
C LEU A 146 1.87 6.09 -11.59
N SER A 147 1.48 7.14 -12.31
CA SER A 147 0.18 7.15 -12.98
C SER A 147 0.22 6.52 -14.38
N GLY A 148 1.41 6.28 -14.95
CA GLY A 148 1.58 5.62 -16.25
C GLY A 148 1.10 4.18 -16.24
N ILE A 149 0.68 3.65 -17.39
CA ILE A 149 0.18 2.27 -17.47
C ILE A 149 1.31 1.26 -17.33
N GLU A 150 2.50 1.63 -17.79
CA GLU A 150 3.76 0.89 -17.72
C GLU A 150 4.21 0.68 -16.27
N SER A 151 3.79 1.57 -15.37
CA SER A 151 4.08 1.51 -13.94
C SER A 151 3.43 0.30 -13.26
N LEU A 152 2.37 -0.27 -13.85
CA LEU A 152 1.73 -1.50 -13.40
C LEU A 152 2.71 -2.68 -13.38
N ASN A 153 3.76 -2.65 -14.20
CA ASN A 153 4.82 -3.66 -14.17
C ASN A 153 5.53 -3.66 -12.80
N GLY A 154 5.71 -2.49 -12.17
CA GLY A 154 6.25 -2.37 -10.82
C GLY A 154 5.30 -2.93 -9.75
N ILE A 155 3.99 -2.74 -9.91
CA ILE A 155 3.02 -3.37 -9.00
C ILE A 155 3.04 -4.89 -9.16
N ALA A 156 3.12 -5.39 -10.39
CA ALA A 156 3.12 -6.82 -10.68
C ALA A 156 4.32 -7.55 -10.03
N THR A 157 5.49 -6.93 -9.94
CA THR A 157 6.65 -7.51 -9.22
C THR A 157 6.45 -7.58 -7.70
N MET A 158 5.42 -6.94 -7.15
CA MET A 158 5.11 -6.98 -5.72
C MET A 158 3.92 -7.91 -5.39
N ILE A 159 3.27 -8.49 -6.40
CA ILE A 159 2.16 -9.42 -6.19
C ILE A 159 2.70 -10.76 -5.74
N GLY A 160 2.08 -11.35 -4.72
CA GLY A 160 2.53 -12.61 -4.14
C GLY A 160 3.83 -12.51 -3.32
N HIS A 161 4.26 -11.30 -2.95
CA HIS A 161 5.30 -11.08 -1.94
C HIS A 161 4.68 -10.72 -0.58
N ASP A 162 5.45 -10.89 0.50
CA ASP A 162 5.02 -10.71 1.89
C ASP A 162 4.21 -9.42 2.09
N TYR A 163 3.05 -9.55 2.72
CA TYR A 163 2.23 -8.41 3.13
C TYR A 163 2.89 -7.65 4.28
N ASP A 164 3.69 -6.65 3.95
CA ASP A 164 3.88 -5.50 4.81
C ASP A 164 2.66 -4.57 4.65
N THR A 165 2.02 -4.22 5.77
CA THR A 165 0.86 -3.31 5.80
C THR A 165 1.18 -1.98 5.11
N HIS A 166 2.44 -1.53 5.20
CA HIS A 166 2.86 -0.29 4.56
C HIS A 166 2.95 -0.42 3.03
N THR A 167 3.52 -1.51 2.53
CA THR A 167 3.60 -1.79 1.09
C THR A 167 2.20 -1.94 0.48
N HIS A 168 1.26 -2.54 1.21
CA HIS A 168 -0.15 -2.57 0.82
C HIS A 168 -0.73 -1.16 0.63
N SER A 169 -0.57 -0.27 1.61
CA SER A 169 -1.08 1.10 1.50
C SER A 169 -0.49 1.83 0.28
N VAL A 170 0.82 1.65 0.03
CA VAL A 170 1.48 2.23 -1.16
C VAL A 170 0.87 1.69 -2.46
N LYS A 171 0.64 0.39 -2.58
CA LYS A 171 0.02 -0.24 -3.76
C LYS A 171 -1.41 0.27 -4.00
N VAL A 172 -2.22 0.43 -2.95
CA VAL A 172 -3.58 0.98 -3.06
C VAL A 172 -3.57 2.41 -3.61
N GLY A 173 -2.68 3.26 -3.12
CA GLY A 173 -2.50 4.62 -3.63
C GLY A 173 -2.02 4.66 -5.10
N TRP A 174 -1.10 3.76 -5.45
CA TRP A 174 -0.58 3.63 -6.81
C TRP A 174 -1.66 3.16 -7.81
N LEU A 175 -2.36 2.07 -7.50
CA LEU A 175 -3.47 1.55 -8.31
C LEU A 175 -4.57 2.60 -8.53
N SER A 176 -4.88 3.38 -7.50
CA SER A 176 -5.85 4.48 -7.58
C SER A 176 -5.41 5.56 -8.57
N ALA A 177 -4.13 5.94 -8.58
CA ALA A 177 -3.59 6.91 -9.54
C ALA A 177 -3.66 6.40 -10.99
N VAL A 178 -3.21 5.16 -11.24
CA VAL A 178 -3.27 4.57 -12.59
C VAL A 178 -4.70 4.52 -13.09
N PHE A 179 -5.64 4.08 -12.24
CA PHE A 179 -7.06 4.04 -12.59
C PHE A 179 -7.61 5.41 -12.97
N ILE A 180 -7.35 6.44 -12.16
CA ILE A 180 -7.83 7.80 -12.41
C ILE A 180 -7.26 8.37 -13.71
N LYS A 181 -5.96 8.21 -13.98
CA LYS A 181 -5.35 8.71 -15.22
C LYS A 181 -5.93 8.01 -16.45
N ALA A 182 -6.13 6.69 -16.36
CA ALA A 182 -6.69 5.89 -17.44
C ALA A 182 -8.19 6.18 -17.71
N ASN A 183 -8.92 6.70 -16.72
CA ASN A 183 -10.37 6.95 -16.76
C ASN A 183 -10.71 8.41 -16.41
N ARG A 184 -9.93 9.36 -16.95
CA ARG A 184 -10.09 10.80 -16.69
C ARG A 184 -11.47 11.36 -17.11
N ASP A 185 -12.20 10.64 -17.96
CA ASP A 185 -13.57 10.96 -18.38
C ASP A 185 -14.56 10.92 -17.20
N LEU A 186 -14.33 10.06 -16.20
CA LEU A 186 -15.12 10.02 -14.96
C LEU A 186 -15.08 11.35 -14.18
N PHE A 187 -14.07 12.17 -14.45
CA PHE A 187 -13.87 13.49 -13.83
C PHE A 187 -14.11 14.64 -14.81
N GLY A 188 -14.81 14.38 -15.91
CA GLY A 188 -15.14 15.39 -16.92
C GLY A 188 -13.96 15.82 -17.80
N ASN A 189 -12.96 14.95 -17.99
CA ASN A 189 -11.72 15.26 -18.72
C ASN A 189 -11.03 16.53 -18.18
N PRO A 190 -10.56 16.50 -16.93
CA PRO A 190 -10.01 17.67 -16.26
C PRO A 190 -8.76 18.21 -16.97
N SER A 191 -8.44 19.49 -16.73
CA SER A 191 -7.17 20.09 -17.14
C SER A 191 -5.97 19.34 -16.56
N ARG A 192 -4.79 19.49 -17.15
CA ARG A 192 -3.56 18.83 -16.68
C ARG A 192 -3.29 19.10 -15.19
N GLU A 193 -3.47 20.35 -14.76
CA GLU A 193 -3.26 20.74 -13.37
C GLU A 193 -4.28 20.09 -12.43
N ARG A 194 -5.57 20.09 -12.82
CA ARG A 194 -6.60 19.45 -12.02
C ARG A 194 -6.41 17.92 -11.96
N LEU A 195 -5.96 17.30 -13.05
CA LEU A 195 -5.63 15.88 -13.07
C LEU A 195 -4.48 15.56 -12.11
N LYS A 196 -3.40 16.35 -12.12
CA LYS A 196 -2.28 16.19 -11.17
C LYS A 196 -2.76 16.23 -9.72
N GLN A 197 -3.64 17.17 -9.38
CA GLN A 197 -4.23 17.23 -8.03
C GLN A 197 -5.08 16.01 -7.69
N LEU A 198 -5.90 15.52 -8.62
CA LEU A 198 -6.72 14.31 -8.41
C LEU A 198 -5.84 13.08 -8.17
N LEU A 199 -4.78 12.92 -8.96
CA LEU A 199 -3.81 11.83 -8.80
C LEU A 199 -3.10 11.92 -7.45
N LEU A 200 -2.59 13.10 -7.10
CA LEU A 200 -1.94 13.35 -5.81
C LEU A 200 -2.86 12.98 -4.64
N HIS A 201 -4.08 13.52 -4.63
CA HIS A 201 -5.04 13.29 -3.56
C HIS A 201 -5.42 11.82 -3.44
N ALA A 202 -5.68 11.14 -4.55
CA ALA A 202 -6.06 9.73 -4.54
C ALA A 202 -4.92 8.84 -4.07
N THR A 203 -3.69 9.11 -4.52
CA THR A 203 -2.52 8.33 -4.09
C THR A 203 -2.23 8.54 -2.61
N VAL A 204 -2.21 9.79 -2.13
CA VAL A 204 -1.98 10.07 -0.70
C VAL A 204 -3.11 9.48 0.16
N ALA A 205 -4.38 9.58 -0.27
CA ALA A 205 -5.49 8.96 0.45
C ALA A 205 -5.37 7.43 0.48
N GLY A 206 -5.00 6.79 -0.64
CA GLY A 206 -4.76 5.35 -0.69
C GLY A 206 -3.58 4.91 0.19
N CYS A 207 -2.52 5.71 0.31
CA CYS A 207 -1.43 5.43 1.25
C CYS A 207 -1.83 5.60 2.73
N LEU A 208 -2.90 6.33 3.04
CA LEU A 208 -3.34 6.64 4.40
C LEU A 208 -4.66 5.97 4.79
N HIS A 209 -5.32 5.22 3.89
CA HIS A 209 -6.67 4.67 4.10
C HIS A 209 -6.76 3.85 5.39
N ASP A 210 -5.69 3.13 5.70
CA ASP A 210 -5.56 2.23 6.84
C ASP A 210 -4.89 2.85 8.07
N LEU A 211 -4.55 4.15 8.05
CA LEU A 211 -3.82 4.82 9.15
C LEU A 211 -4.50 4.61 10.51
N GLY A 212 -5.83 4.59 10.54
CA GLY A 212 -6.57 4.41 11.79
C GLY A 212 -6.38 3.04 12.45
N LYS A 213 -5.77 2.06 11.76
CA LYS A 213 -5.41 0.77 12.36
C LYS A 213 -4.46 0.96 13.56
N VAL A 214 -3.69 2.05 13.60
CA VAL A 214 -2.84 2.39 14.75
C VAL A 214 -3.62 2.54 16.08
N LYS A 215 -4.95 2.74 16.01
CA LYS A 215 -5.84 2.82 17.19
C LYS A 215 -6.51 1.50 17.54
N ILE A 216 -6.30 0.45 16.73
CA ILE A 216 -6.79 -0.89 17.01
C ILE A 216 -5.76 -1.61 17.88
N PRO A 217 -6.17 -2.28 18.97
CA PRO A 217 -5.25 -3.02 19.83
C PRO A 217 -4.45 -4.07 19.06
N GLU A 218 -3.17 -4.20 19.41
CA GLU A 218 -2.23 -5.09 18.73
C GLU A 218 -2.70 -6.56 18.78
N ASN A 219 -3.28 -7.01 19.90
CA ASN A 219 -3.82 -8.36 20.05
C ASN A 219 -5.03 -8.63 19.14
N VAL A 220 -5.65 -7.60 18.56
CA VAL A 220 -6.72 -7.72 17.55
C VAL A 220 -6.13 -7.69 16.15
N ILE A 221 -5.19 -6.78 15.86
CA ILE A 221 -4.51 -6.70 14.54
C ILE A 221 -3.70 -7.96 14.24
N LEU A 222 -2.88 -8.41 15.19
CA LEU A 222 -1.94 -9.52 15.02
C LEU A 222 -2.55 -10.87 15.40
N LYS A 223 -3.88 -10.94 15.60
CA LYS A 223 -4.54 -12.16 16.05
C LYS A 223 -4.33 -13.31 15.05
N PRO A 224 -3.73 -14.43 15.46
CA PRO A 224 -3.60 -15.61 14.60
C PRO A 224 -4.95 -16.34 14.53
N GLY A 225 -5.85 -15.89 13.65
CA GLY A 225 -7.15 -16.52 13.43
C GLY A 225 -8.28 -15.55 13.11
N ARG A 226 -9.52 -16.00 13.27
CA ARG A 226 -10.71 -15.19 12.99
C ARG A 226 -11.00 -14.22 14.15
N LEU A 227 -11.39 -12.99 13.81
CA LEU A 227 -11.90 -12.02 14.77
C LEU A 227 -13.30 -12.43 15.28
N ASN A 228 -13.51 -12.35 16.59
CA ASN A 228 -14.83 -12.42 17.19
C ASN A 228 -15.66 -11.17 16.81
N ASN A 229 -16.91 -11.07 17.25
CA ASN A 229 -17.79 -9.97 16.84
C ASN A 229 -17.32 -8.62 17.39
N LEU A 230 -16.91 -8.55 18.66
CA LEU A 230 -16.41 -7.32 19.28
C LEU A 230 -15.10 -6.84 18.64
N GLU A 231 -14.16 -7.75 18.44
CA GLU A 231 -12.89 -7.48 17.75
C GLU A 231 -13.10 -6.95 16.32
N TYR A 232 -14.15 -7.41 15.66
CA TYR A 232 -14.50 -6.98 14.33
C TYR A 232 -15.18 -5.62 14.29
N VAL A 233 -16.13 -5.35 15.20
CA VAL A 233 -16.69 -4.00 15.38
C VAL A 233 -15.56 -3.01 15.67
N LEU A 234 -14.61 -3.40 16.51
CA LEU A 234 -13.43 -2.59 16.77
C LEU A 234 -12.59 -2.40 15.50
N MET A 235 -12.29 -3.46 14.75
CA MET A 235 -11.58 -3.33 13.46
C MET A 235 -12.32 -2.40 12.48
N GLN A 236 -13.65 -2.44 12.41
CA GLN A 236 -14.46 -1.59 11.54
C GLN A 236 -14.41 -0.09 11.90
N SER A 237 -13.90 0.26 13.08
CA SER A 237 -13.76 1.66 13.49
C SER A 237 -12.51 2.37 12.92
N HIS A 238 -11.57 1.63 12.33
CA HIS A 238 -10.32 2.23 11.82
C HIS A 238 -10.52 3.33 10.76
N PRO A 239 -11.52 3.31 9.85
CA PRO A 239 -11.70 4.41 8.90
C PRO A 239 -12.02 5.73 9.62
N ALA A 240 -12.86 5.66 10.66
CA ALA A 240 -13.22 6.80 11.49
C ALA A 240 -12.01 7.30 12.32
N PHE A 241 -11.23 6.38 12.88
CA PHE A 241 -9.97 6.75 13.56
C PHE A 241 -8.96 7.41 12.62
N GLY A 242 -8.85 6.93 11.37
CA GLY A 242 -7.97 7.52 10.36
C GLY A 242 -8.34 8.97 10.08
N VAL A 243 -9.62 9.27 9.85
CA VAL A 243 -10.08 10.65 9.66
C VAL A 243 -9.88 11.50 10.92
N ALA A 244 -10.15 10.97 12.11
CA ALA A 244 -9.96 11.70 13.36
C ALA A 244 -8.48 12.07 13.58
N LEU A 245 -7.55 11.17 13.24
CA LEU A 245 -6.11 11.43 13.29
C LEU A 245 -5.66 12.52 12.33
N LEU A 246 -6.33 12.67 11.19
CA LEU A 246 -5.99 13.62 10.13
C LEU A 246 -6.73 14.97 10.24
N PHE A 247 -7.51 15.17 11.30
CA PHE A 247 -8.39 16.33 11.45
C PHE A 247 -7.64 17.67 11.38
N GLU A 248 -6.50 17.80 12.05
CA GLU A 248 -5.74 19.07 12.10
C GLU A 248 -5.04 19.42 10.78
N LYS A 249 -4.69 18.41 9.97
CA LYS A 249 -4.00 18.60 8.68
C LYS A 249 -4.88 19.27 7.62
N LYS A 250 -6.20 19.30 7.81
CA LYS A 250 -7.19 19.92 6.89
C LYS A 250 -7.07 19.41 5.45
N LEU A 251 -7.02 18.10 5.31
CA LEU A 251 -6.97 17.46 3.99
C LEU A 251 -8.22 17.78 3.15
N PRO A 252 -8.09 17.79 1.81
CA PRO A 252 -9.21 17.88 0.90
C PRO A 252 -10.33 16.89 1.24
N LYS A 253 -11.59 17.33 1.14
CA LYS A 253 -12.77 16.52 1.45
C LYS A 253 -12.76 15.15 0.75
N ALA A 254 -12.36 15.10 -0.51
CA ALA A 254 -12.31 13.85 -1.28
C ALA A 254 -11.33 12.82 -0.68
N MET A 255 -10.21 13.27 -0.10
CA MET A 255 -9.25 12.38 0.57
C MET A 255 -9.84 11.82 1.85
N LEU A 256 -10.45 12.68 2.68
CA LEU A 256 -11.12 12.25 3.91
C LEU A 256 -12.28 11.29 3.61
N GLN A 257 -13.03 11.52 2.53
CA GLN A 257 -14.09 10.64 2.08
C GLN A 257 -13.55 9.28 1.61
N ALA A 258 -12.44 9.26 0.86
CA ALA A 258 -11.80 8.00 0.49
C ALA A 258 -11.37 7.22 1.73
N ILE A 259 -10.70 7.86 2.69
CA ILE A 259 -10.26 7.23 3.94
C ILE A 259 -11.45 6.75 4.78
N LEU A 260 -12.53 7.53 4.91
CA LEU A 260 -13.67 7.17 5.76
C LEU A 260 -14.51 6.05 5.19
N TYR A 261 -14.71 6.04 3.87
CA TYR A 261 -15.72 5.23 3.20
C TYR A 261 -15.14 4.13 2.30
N HIS A 262 -13.83 3.87 2.32
CA HIS A 262 -13.21 2.83 1.48
C HIS A 262 -13.66 1.40 1.80
N HIS A 263 -14.51 1.18 2.82
CA HIS A 263 -15.14 -0.10 3.12
C HIS A 263 -16.66 -0.09 2.96
N GLU A 264 -17.22 0.97 2.38
CA GLU A 264 -18.61 0.98 1.95
C GLU A 264 -18.78 0.07 0.71
N ASN A 265 -19.83 -0.75 0.74
CA ASN A 265 -20.18 -1.64 -0.37
C ASN A 265 -21.33 -1.01 -1.16
N GLU A 266 -21.32 -1.17 -2.48
CA GLU A 266 -22.33 -0.60 -3.38
C GLU A 266 -23.79 -0.92 -2.95
N ASP A 267 -24.01 -2.08 -2.32
CA ASP A 267 -25.32 -2.53 -1.85
C ASP A 267 -25.71 -2.08 -0.42
N GLY A 268 -24.91 -1.22 0.21
CA GLY A 268 -25.13 -0.71 1.58
C GLY A 268 -24.74 -1.69 2.69
N SER A 269 -24.13 -2.84 2.38
CA SER A 269 -23.67 -3.79 3.40
C SER A 269 -22.31 -3.47 4.02
N GLY A 270 -21.68 -2.39 3.57
CA GLY A 270 -20.37 -1.93 4.04
C GLY A 270 -20.44 -1.15 5.35
N TYR A 271 -19.32 -0.51 5.68
CA TYR A 271 -19.15 0.27 6.91
C TYR A 271 -18.23 1.49 6.62
N PRO A 272 -18.22 2.53 7.48
CA PRO A 272 -18.89 2.66 8.79
C PRO A 272 -20.35 3.13 8.76
N CYS A 273 -20.83 3.71 7.66
CA CYS A 273 -22.14 4.35 7.57
C CYS A 273 -23.19 3.53 6.83
N GLY A 274 -22.80 2.50 6.07
CA GLY A 274 -23.73 1.67 5.31
C GLY A 274 -24.30 2.42 4.10
N LEU A 275 -23.49 3.28 3.49
CA LEU A 275 -23.86 4.06 2.31
C LEU A 275 -24.08 3.12 1.12
N ALA A 276 -25.02 3.44 0.24
CA ALA A 276 -25.31 2.63 -0.94
C ALA A 276 -25.26 3.44 -2.24
N GLY A 277 -24.88 2.79 -3.33
CA GLY A 277 -24.92 3.38 -4.68
C GLY A 277 -24.24 4.75 -4.78
N ASP A 278 -24.99 5.76 -5.21
CA ASP A 278 -24.51 7.13 -5.46
C ASP A 278 -24.20 7.92 -4.17
N GLU A 279 -24.59 7.40 -2.99
CA GLU A 279 -24.22 8.03 -1.71
C GLU A 279 -22.73 7.85 -1.40
N ILE A 280 -22.11 6.80 -1.95
CA ILE A 280 -20.69 6.51 -1.76
C ILE A 280 -19.87 7.44 -2.68
N PRO A 281 -18.98 8.29 -2.12
CA PRO A 281 -18.15 9.18 -2.93
C PRO A 281 -17.27 8.41 -3.91
N LEU A 282 -17.14 8.90 -5.16
CA LEU A 282 -16.34 8.23 -6.20
C LEU A 282 -14.90 7.92 -5.76
N ALA A 283 -14.26 8.82 -5.02
CA ALA A 283 -12.91 8.59 -4.49
C ALA A 283 -12.84 7.37 -3.55
N ALA A 284 -13.89 7.13 -2.75
CA ALA A 284 -14.00 5.96 -1.89
C ALA A 284 -14.26 4.68 -2.69
N LYS A 285 -15.12 4.72 -3.72
CA LYS A 285 -15.34 3.57 -4.62
C LYS A 285 -14.05 3.13 -5.32
N ILE A 286 -13.24 4.09 -5.79
CA ILE A 286 -11.94 3.81 -6.42
C ILE A 286 -10.98 3.18 -5.41
N CYS A 287 -10.86 3.77 -4.22
CA CYS A 287 -10.02 3.25 -3.15
C CYS A 287 -10.45 1.84 -2.73
N HIS A 288 -11.76 1.57 -2.63
CA HIS A 288 -12.31 0.26 -2.26
C HIS A 288 -11.95 -0.83 -3.28
N ILE A 289 -12.08 -0.55 -4.58
CA ILE A 289 -11.71 -1.50 -5.64
C ILE A 289 -10.21 -1.81 -5.57
N ALA A 290 -9.37 -0.79 -5.41
CA ALA A 290 -7.92 -0.94 -5.31
C ALA A 290 -7.49 -1.72 -4.05
N ASP A 291 -8.09 -1.40 -2.90
CA ASP A 291 -7.87 -2.09 -1.62
C ASP A 291 -8.22 -3.57 -1.72
N VAL A 292 -9.43 -3.92 -2.18
CA VAL A 292 -9.84 -5.31 -2.29
C VAL A 292 -8.97 -6.09 -3.29
N PHE A 293 -8.62 -5.49 -4.43
CA PHE A 293 -7.74 -6.15 -5.41
C PHE A 293 -6.37 -6.46 -4.79
N ASP A 294 -5.76 -5.50 -4.12
CA ASP A 294 -4.45 -5.69 -3.49
C ASP A 294 -4.53 -6.69 -2.32
N ALA A 295 -5.58 -6.62 -1.50
CA ALA A 295 -5.82 -7.53 -0.40
C ALA A 295 -6.03 -9.00 -0.85
N LEU A 296 -6.60 -9.22 -2.04
CA LEU A 296 -6.79 -10.55 -2.62
C LEU A 296 -5.51 -11.11 -3.24
N THR A 297 -4.66 -10.26 -3.80
CA THR A 297 -3.43 -10.64 -4.52
C THR A 297 -2.18 -10.67 -3.63
N SER A 298 -2.23 -10.06 -2.45
CA SER A 298 -1.13 -10.09 -1.48
C SER A 298 -1.05 -11.40 -0.69
N GLU A 299 0.16 -11.86 -0.39
CA GLU A 299 0.41 -13.04 0.43
C GLU A 299 0.39 -12.69 1.93
N ARG A 300 -0.37 -13.45 2.72
CA ARG A 300 -0.44 -13.28 4.18
C ARG A 300 0.15 -14.51 4.86
N PRO A 301 0.68 -14.42 6.09
CA PRO A 301 1.26 -15.56 6.82
C PRO A 301 0.38 -16.82 6.89
N TYR A 302 -0.94 -16.65 6.75
CA TYR A 302 -1.93 -17.73 6.81
C TYR A 302 -2.72 -17.94 5.50
N LYS A 303 -2.37 -17.24 4.42
CA LYS A 303 -3.13 -17.31 3.15
C LYS A 303 -2.25 -16.91 1.96
N LYS A 304 -2.04 -17.85 1.04
CA LYS A 304 -1.41 -17.59 -0.25
C LYS A 304 -2.20 -16.53 -1.03
N GLY A 305 -1.49 -15.55 -1.60
CA GLY A 305 -2.07 -14.54 -2.48
C GLY A 305 -2.68 -15.19 -3.72
N LYS A 306 -3.77 -14.61 -4.22
CA LYS A 306 -4.42 -15.06 -5.47
C LYS A 306 -3.71 -14.46 -6.68
N THR A 307 -3.80 -15.14 -7.82
CA THR A 307 -3.38 -14.50 -9.06
C THR A 307 -4.29 -13.29 -9.36
N PRO A 308 -3.81 -12.28 -10.09
CA PRO A 308 -4.63 -11.15 -10.52
C PRO A 308 -5.94 -11.58 -11.21
N LEU A 309 -5.87 -12.58 -12.09
CA LEU A 309 -7.03 -13.16 -12.76
C LEU A 309 -8.03 -13.78 -11.77
N GLU A 310 -7.57 -14.56 -10.81
CA GLU A 310 -8.43 -15.15 -9.78
C GLU A 310 -9.09 -14.09 -8.89
N ALA A 311 -8.32 -13.07 -8.49
CA ALA A 311 -8.83 -11.96 -7.69
C ALA A 311 -9.96 -11.22 -8.43
N LEU A 312 -9.73 -10.86 -9.70
CA LEU A 312 -10.74 -10.18 -10.51
C LEU A 312 -11.96 -11.07 -10.81
N LYS A 313 -11.78 -12.39 -10.97
CA LYS A 313 -12.92 -13.33 -11.08
C LYS A 313 -13.78 -13.31 -9.81
N ILE A 314 -13.17 -13.31 -8.63
CA ILE A 314 -13.89 -13.22 -7.34
C ILE A 314 -14.62 -11.88 -7.22
N MET A 315 -13.94 -10.78 -7.54
CA MET A 315 -14.52 -9.44 -7.54
C MET A 315 -15.72 -9.33 -8.50
N ALA A 316 -15.62 -9.95 -9.67
CA ALA A 316 -16.69 -10.01 -10.67
C ALA A 316 -17.81 -11.02 -10.35
N GLY A 317 -17.74 -11.72 -9.21
CA GLY A 317 -18.83 -12.59 -8.72
C GLY A 317 -18.67 -14.08 -8.99
N LYS A 318 -17.55 -14.56 -9.56
CA LYS A 318 -17.26 -16.00 -9.62
C LYS A 318 -16.75 -16.45 -8.25
N ASN A 319 -17.56 -17.19 -7.49
CA ASN A 319 -17.14 -17.75 -6.21
C ASN A 319 -16.44 -19.11 -6.40
N PRO A 320 -15.10 -19.21 -6.25
CA PRO A 320 -14.37 -20.47 -6.41
C PRO A 320 -14.61 -21.45 -5.26
N TYR A 321 -15.26 -21.02 -4.18
CA TYR A 321 -15.57 -21.83 -2.99
C TYR A 321 -17.04 -22.23 -2.91
N LEU A 322 -17.86 -21.92 -3.93
CA LEU A 322 -19.30 -22.17 -3.90
C LEU A 322 -19.60 -23.64 -3.62
N ASP A 323 -18.90 -24.55 -4.27
CA ASP A 323 -19.11 -25.99 -4.11
C ASP A 323 -18.60 -26.48 -2.75
N THR A 324 -17.45 -25.97 -2.28
CA THR A 324 -16.93 -26.26 -0.94
C THR A 324 -17.87 -25.77 0.16
N LEU A 325 -18.46 -24.58 0.01
CA LEU A 325 -19.44 -24.02 0.97
C LEU A 325 -20.73 -24.84 0.98
N LYS A 326 -21.21 -25.30 -0.18
CA LYS A 326 -22.37 -26.21 -0.26
C LYS A 326 -22.12 -27.53 0.45
N ILE A 327 -20.92 -28.09 0.33
CA ILE A 327 -20.52 -29.34 1.03
C ILE A 327 -20.48 -29.11 2.55
N PHE A 328 -19.81 -28.05 3.02
CA PHE A 328 -19.75 -27.73 4.45
C PHE A 328 -21.15 -27.44 5.04
N GLU A 329 -22.05 -26.81 4.29
CA GLU A 329 -23.43 -26.57 4.73
C GLU A 329 -24.27 -27.85 4.77
N ALA A 330 -24.13 -28.72 3.78
CA ALA A 330 -24.77 -30.04 3.79
C ALA A 330 -24.31 -30.86 5.01
N GLU A 331 -23.00 -30.87 5.29
CA GLU A 331 -22.42 -31.52 6.47
C GLU A 331 -22.88 -30.88 7.78
N ALA A 332 -23.02 -29.54 7.85
CA ALA A 332 -23.48 -28.85 9.06
C ALA A 332 -24.97 -29.12 9.36
N ILE A 333 -25.81 -29.19 8.32
CA ILE A 333 -27.23 -29.55 8.41
C ILE A 333 -27.38 -31.02 8.84
N GLU A 334 -26.60 -31.93 8.24
CA GLU A 334 -26.61 -33.36 8.55
C GLU A 334 -26.15 -33.66 9.98
N ASN A 335 -25.22 -32.86 10.53
CA ASN A 335 -24.65 -33.07 11.86
C ASN A 335 -25.30 -32.22 12.98
N ALA A 336 -26.37 -31.46 12.70
CA ALA A 336 -27.09 -30.62 13.67
C ALA A 336 -26.18 -29.72 14.55
N ARG A 337 -25.04 -29.26 14.03
CA ARG A 337 -24.12 -28.37 14.76
C ARG A 337 -24.45 -26.91 14.45
N PRO A 338 -24.73 -26.05 15.45
CA PRO A 338 -24.84 -24.62 15.20
C PRO A 338 -23.47 -24.07 14.76
N PRO A 339 -23.44 -23.03 13.90
CA PRO A 339 -22.20 -22.36 13.53
C PRO A 339 -21.53 -21.79 14.78
N VAL A 340 -20.25 -22.11 14.96
CA VAL A 340 -19.44 -21.74 16.12
C VAL A 340 -19.50 -20.22 16.36
N THR A 341 -20.23 -19.82 17.41
CA THR A 341 -20.21 -18.47 17.97
C THR A 341 -19.55 -18.57 19.35
N ALA A 342 -18.43 -17.86 19.50
CA ALA A 342 -17.65 -17.87 20.73
C ALA A 342 -18.33 -17.00 21.81
N ILE A 343 -18.51 -17.55 23.01
CA ILE A 343 -19.04 -16.87 24.19
C ILE A 343 -17.87 -16.31 25.00
N VAL A 344 -17.95 -15.03 25.42
CA VAL A 344 -17.13 -14.49 26.51
C VAL A 344 -18.05 -13.71 27.46
N ARG A 345 -17.86 -13.90 28.78
CA ARG A 345 -18.58 -13.23 29.86
C ARG A 345 -17.75 -12.04 30.39
N ASP A 346 -18.45 -10.95 30.71
CA ASP A 346 -17.96 -9.71 31.35
C ASP A 346 -18.35 -9.67 32.84
N GLU A 347 -17.68 -8.81 33.64
CA GLU A 347 -18.11 -8.48 35.00
C GLU A 347 -18.06 -6.97 35.32
N SER A 348 -19.26 -6.45 35.65
CA SER A 348 -19.66 -5.21 36.37
C SER A 348 -19.89 -3.94 35.51
N ASP A 349 -21.11 -3.47 35.19
CA ASP A 349 -22.51 -3.73 35.62
C ASP A 349 -23.25 -4.69 34.64
N PRO A 350 -23.72 -5.87 35.09
CA PRO A 350 -23.85 -7.03 34.21
C PRO A 350 -25.07 -7.03 33.30
N LYS A 351 -26.17 -6.35 33.63
CA LYS A 351 -27.44 -6.54 32.90
C LYS A 351 -27.58 -5.63 31.69
N LEU A 352 -27.26 -4.34 31.83
CA LEU A 352 -27.42 -3.36 30.75
C LEU A 352 -26.28 -3.43 29.72
N ARG A 353 -25.04 -3.74 30.16
CA ARG A 353 -23.92 -4.02 29.25
C ARG A 353 -24.12 -5.33 28.51
N CYS A 354 -24.39 -6.42 29.21
CA CYS A 354 -24.63 -7.72 28.56
C CYS A 354 -25.78 -7.63 27.55
N LEU A 355 -26.90 -6.96 27.86
CA LEU A 355 -28.00 -6.83 26.88
C LEU A 355 -27.59 -6.02 25.64
N ARG A 356 -26.87 -4.90 25.79
CA ARG A 356 -26.40 -4.11 24.63
C ARG A 356 -25.29 -4.81 23.86
N GLU A 357 -24.33 -5.41 24.54
CA GLU A 357 -23.24 -6.18 23.93
C GLU A 357 -23.77 -7.43 23.25
N GLN A 358 -24.69 -8.14 23.88
CA GLN A 358 -25.37 -9.31 23.31
C GLN A 358 -26.20 -8.90 22.10
N GLN A 359 -26.94 -7.80 22.16
CA GLN A 359 -27.66 -7.27 21.01
C GLN A 359 -26.71 -6.90 19.86
N ILE A 360 -25.61 -6.19 20.14
CA ILE A 360 -24.58 -5.86 19.13
C ILE A 360 -23.94 -7.14 18.57
N ILE A 361 -23.63 -8.13 19.42
CA ILE A 361 -23.07 -9.42 19.03
C ILE A 361 -24.04 -10.19 18.13
N GLU A 362 -25.33 -10.22 18.47
CA GLU A 362 -26.37 -10.91 17.71
C GLU A 362 -26.65 -10.21 16.37
N GLU A 363 -26.75 -8.87 16.37
CA GLU A 363 -26.90 -8.07 15.16
C GLU A 363 -25.70 -8.24 14.22
N GLU A 364 -24.47 -8.21 14.74
CA GLU A 364 -23.27 -8.42 13.91
C GLU A 364 -23.09 -9.87 13.48
N ALA A 365 -23.47 -10.84 14.31
CA ALA A 365 -23.53 -12.24 13.88
C ALA A 365 -24.50 -12.40 12.71
N ALA A 366 -25.68 -11.80 12.79
CA ALA A 366 -26.68 -11.83 11.72
C ALA A 366 -26.17 -11.15 10.44
N LYS A 367 -25.52 -9.97 10.55
CA LYS A 367 -24.88 -9.29 9.40
C LYS A 367 -23.79 -10.17 8.77
N ARG A 368 -22.95 -10.82 9.56
CA ARG A 368 -21.91 -11.74 9.07
C ARG A 368 -22.48 -12.96 8.36
N VAL A 369 -23.55 -13.55 8.89
CA VAL A 369 -24.25 -14.67 8.23
C VAL A 369 -24.79 -14.18 6.88
N LYS A 370 -25.49 -13.04 6.85
CA LYS A 370 -26.03 -12.46 5.62
C LYS A 370 -24.94 -12.13 4.59
N ALA A 371 -23.82 -11.54 5.03
CA ALA A 371 -22.67 -11.23 4.18
C ALA A 371 -22.02 -12.50 3.61
N ARG A 372 -21.89 -13.57 4.43
CA ARG A 372 -21.38 -14.87 3.97
C ARG A 372 -22.31 -15.54 2.96
N VAL A 373 -23.63 -15.47 3.18
CA VAL A 373 -24.63 -15.98 2.23
C VAL A 373 -24.54 -15.22 0.90
N LYS A 374 -24.41 -13.88 0.94
CA LYS A 374 -24.19 -13.08 -0.29
C LYS A 374 -22.88 -13.41 -0.99
N LEU A 375 -21.77 -13.49 -0.24
CA LEU A 375 -20.47 -13.88 -0.79
C LEU A 375 -20.52 -15.29 -1.41
N ARG A 376 -21.28 -16.21 -0.77
CA ARG A 376 -21.56 -17.54 -1.28
C ARG A 376 -22.26 -17.45 -2.64
N ASP A 377 -23.41 -16.78 -2.68
CA ASP A 377 -24.34 -16.84 -3.82
C ASP A 377 -23.96 -15.91 -4.98
N GLN A 378 -23.30 -14.78 -4.70
CA GLN A 378 -23.07 -13.69 -5.67
C GLN A 378 -21.58 -13.28 -5.80
N GLY A 379 -20.67 -13.96 -5.10
CA GLY A 379 -19.28 -13.53 -4.95
C GLY A 379 -19.19 -12.11 -4.39
N MET A 380 -18.20 -11.32 -4.80
CA MET A 380 -18.06 -9.92 -4.34
C MET A 380 -18.68 -8.90 -5.30
N SER A 381 -19.41 -9.33 -6.34
CA SER A 381 -19.95 -8.42 -7.36
C SER A 381 -20.94 -7.38 -6.82
N HIS A 382 -21.55 -7.63 -5.65
CA HIS A 382 -22.45 -6.72 -4.96
C HIS A 382 -21.72 -5.63 -4.16
N CYS A 383 -20.41 -5.76 -3.94
CA CYS A 383 -19.60 -4.77 -3.24
C CYS A 383 -19.26 -3.56 -4.11
N PHE A 384 -19.31 -3.70 -5.44
CA PHE A 384 -18.75 -2.73 -6.37
C PHE A 384 -19.78 -2.16 -7.34
N ASP A 385 -19.60 -0.88 -7.68
CA ASP A 385 -20.15 -0.33 -8.91
C ASP A 385 -19.65 -1.15 -10.11
N LYS A 386 -20.60 -1.65 -10.91
CA LYS A 386 -20.30 -2.56 -12.02
C LYS A 386 -19.54 -1.88 -13.16
N ASP A 387 -19.77 -0.59 -13.41
CA ASP A 387 -19.06 0.15 -14.45
C ASP A 387 -17.63 0.43 -14.01
N LEU A 388 -17.45 0.87 -12.76
CA LEU A 388 -16.11 1.10 -12.21
C LEU A 388 -15.27 -0.17 -12.16
N LEU A 389 -15.85 -1.31 -11.74
CA LEU A 389 -15.13 -2.58 -11.73
C LEU A 389 -14.71 -3.02 -13.14
N LYS A 390 -15.59 -2.85 -14.14
CA LYS A 390 -15.25 -3.15 -15.55
C LYS A 390 -14.13 -2.24 -16.06
N ARG A 391 -14.17 -0.95 -15.75
CA ARG A 391 -13.11 0.00 -16.08
C ARG A 391 -11.80 -0.35 -15.40
N PHE A 392 -11.85 -0.86 -14.16
CA PHE A 392 -10.67 -1.24 -13.40
C PHE A 392 -10.01 -2.46 -14.05
N ILE A 393 -10.80 -3.48 -14.38
CA ILE A 393 -10.35 -4.65 -15.17
C ILE A 393 -9.73 -4.19 -16.48
N ALA A 394 -10.44 -3.37 -17.26
CA ALA A 394 -9.96 -2.86 -18.54
C ALA A 394 -8.69 -2.01 -18.41
N THR A 395 -8.48 -1.35 -17.27
CA THR A 395 -7.23 -0.62 -16.98
C THR A 395 -6.09 -1.60 -16.77
N LEU A 396 -6.26 -2.62 -15.92
CA LEU A 396 -5.23 -3.63 -15.70
C LEU A 396 -4.88 -4.42 -16.97
N SER A 397 -5.87 -4.71 -17.82
CA SER A 397 -5.67 -5.41 -19.10
C SER A 397 -4.84 -4.63 -20.13
N LYS A 398 -4.55 -3.34 -19.91
CA LYS A 398 -3.65 -2.56 -20.78
C LYS A 398 -2.17 -2.82 -20.48
N SER A 399 -1.84 -3.52 -19.39
CA SER A 399 -0.49 -3.95 -19.08
C SER A 399 -0.33 -5.43 -19.34
N ASP A 400 0.73 -5.79 -20.07
CA ASP A 400 1.10 -7.20 -20.31
C ASP A 400 1.58 -7.91 -19.04
N SER A 401 1.79 -7.19 -17.94
CA SER A 401 2.19 -7.77 -16.65
C SER A 401 1.07 -8.56 -15.96
N PHE A 402 -0.17 -8.42 -16.42
CA PHE A 402 -1.31 -9.17 -15.91
C PHE A 402 -1.88 -10.08 -17.00
N ASP A 403 -1.68 -11.40 -16.87
CA ASP A 403 -2.37 -12.35 -17.74
C ASP A 403 -3.85 -12.43 -17.35
N LEU A 404 -4.68 -11.68 -18.08
CA LEU A 404 -6.14 -11.58 -17.89
C LEU A 404 -6.94 -12.23 -19.02
N SER A 405 -6.30 -13.05 -19.85
CA SER A 405 -6.87 -13.67 -21.06
C SER A 405 -8.14 -14.51 -20.83
N GLY A 406 -8.44 -14.90 -19.59
CA GLY A 406 -9.63 -15.67 -19.21
C GLY A 406 -10.73 -14.87 -18.47
N LEU A 407 -10.72 -13.54 -18.53
CA LEU A 407 -11.70 -12.65 -17.87
C LEU A 407 -12.55 -11.81 -18.84
N LEU A 408 -11.93 -11.36 -19.94
CA LEU A 408 -12.59 -10.72 -21.08
C LEU A 408 -13.23 -11.78 -21.98
#